data_AF-A0A7C9DDA2-F1
#
_entry.id   AF-A0A7C9DDA2-F1
#
_cell.length_a   1.000
_cell.length_b   1.000
_cell.length_c   1.000
_cell.angle_alpha   90.00
_cell.angle_beta   90.00
_cell.angle_gamma   90.00
#
_symmetry.space_group_name_H-M   'P 1'
#
loop_
_entity.id
_entity.type
_entity.pdbx_description
1 polymer ?
#
loop_
_entity_poly.entity_id
_entity_poly.type
_entity_poly.pdbx_seq_one_letter_code
_entity_poly.pdbx_strand_id
1 'polypeptide(L)'
;IQSGFTMFKVSELRKMYGHAIQALSAASRKRHRQLHTTESPSLDAVDIDVELGLVDMFLSLCRFEWQAGYRELATALLQAEMEYSLFCPPLQLTEQSKKRLFEHFWNSDGARIGEDGALGWSTWLEKEEENRQKLQQEMSSKEDEQGGWTGWFVPSEKDIENSTNIE
;
A
#
# COMPACT_ATOMS: atom_id res chain seq x y z
N ILE A 1 39.44 -24.25 18.30
CA ILE A 1 38.72 -23.68 17.13
C ILE A 1 37.30 -23.37 17.60
N GLN A 2 37.08 -22.16 18.12
CA GLN A 2 35.74 -21.74 18.53
C GLN A 2 34.92 -21.50 17.28
N SER A 3 33.86 -22.30 17.14
CA SER A 3 32.95 -22.30 16.01
C SER A 3 32.22 -20.95 15.91
N GLY A 4 32.46 -20.18 14.85
CA GLY A 4 31.76 -18.91 14.56
C GLY A 4 30.25 -19.07 14.25
N PHE A 5 29.71 -20.28 14.41
CA PHE A 5 28.30 -20.60 14.18
C PHE A 5 27.33 -19.80 15.09
N THR A 6 27.79 -19.27 16.23
CA THR A 6 26.97 -18.45 17.14
C THR A 6 26.75 -17.00 16.67
N MET A 7 27.37 -16.56 15.57
CA MET A 7 27.21 -15.18 15.07
C MET A 7 26.13 -15.04 13.99
N PHE A 8 25.68 -16.15 13.39
CA PHE A 8 24.68 -16.10 12.32
C PHE A 8 23.29 -15.74 12.86
N LYS A 9 22.72 -14.66 12.34
CA LYS A 9 21.34 -14.24 12.64
C LYS A 9 20.60 -14.00 11.34
N VAL A 10 19.49 -14.69 11.15
CA VAL A 10 18.60 -14.51 9.99
C VAL A 10 18.19 -13.04 9.84
N SER A 11 17.88 -12.37 10.94
CA SER A 11 17.52 -10.95 10.95
C SER A 11 18.61 -10.04 10.37
N GLU A 12 19.88 -10.37 10.58
CA GLU A 12 21.00 -9.57 10.06
C GLU A 12 21.19 -9.83 8.56
N LEU A 13 21.07 -11.09 8.11
CA LEU A 13 21.13 -11.40 6.69
C LEU A 13 19.96 -10.77 5.92
N ARG A 14 18.75 -10.78 6.48
CA ARG A 14 17.57 -10.11 5.93
C ARG A 14 17.79 -8.61 5.73
N LYS A 15 18.38 -7.93 6.73
CA LYS A 15 18.76 -6.51 6.60
C LYS A 15 19.78 -6.29 5.48
N MET A 16 20.78 -7.15 5.36
CA MET A 16 21.79 -7.06 4.30
C MET A 16 21.17 -7.21 2.91
N TYR A 17 20.27 -8.17 2.70
CA TYR A 17 19.48 -8.28 1.47
C TYR A 17 18.66 -7.03 1.20
N GLY A 18 17.96 -6.51 2.22
CA GLY A 18 17.17 -5.28 2.10
C GLY A 18 18.01 -4.08 1.65
N HIS A 19 19.19 -3.89 2.23
CA HIS A 19 20.11 -2.83 1.82
C HIS A 19 20.62 -3.01 0.38
N ALA A 20 20.93 -4.25 -0.02
CA ALA A 20 21.40 -4.54 -1.37
C ALA A 20 20.32 -4.25 -2.42
N ILE A 21 19.08 -4.69 -2.17
CA ILE A 21 17.92 -4.42 -3.05
C ILE A 21 17.66 -2.90 -3.13
N GLN A 22 17.72 -2.18 -2.01
CA GLN A 22 17.56 -0.73 -2.00
C GLN A 22 18.66 -0.01 -2.80
N ALA A 23 19.91 -0.44 -2.66
CA ALA A 23 21.04 0.14 -3.38
C ALA A 23 20.90 -0.09 -4.89
N LEU A 24 20.59 -1.31 -5.32
CA LEU A 24 20.34 -1.65 -6.73
C LEU A 24 19.14 -0.87 -7.30
N SER A 25 18.05 -0.76 -6.53
CA SER A 25 16.85 -0.03 -6.93
C SER A 25 17.13 1.47 -7.11
N ALA A 26 17.94 2.05 -6.24
CA ALA A 26 18.35 3.45 -6.35
C ALA A 26 19.25 3.68 -7.57
N ALA A 27 20.16 2.73 -7.85
CA ALA A 27 21.03 2.78 -9.02
C ALA A 27 20.24 2.68 -10.34
N SER A 28 19.30 1.74 -10.45
CA SER A 28 18.38 1.61 -11.59
C SER A 28 17.58 2.90 -11.81
N ARG A 29 16.91 3.42 -10.78
CA ARG A 29 16.12 4.67 -10.89
C ARG A 29 16.95 5.88 -11.31
N LYS A 30 18.18 6.01 -10.79
CA LYS A 30 19.09 7.09 -11.18
C LYS A 30 19.43 7.01 -12.65
N ARG A 31 19.67 5.80 -13.17
CA ARG A 31 20.04 5.55 -14.56
C ARG A 31 18.85 5.77 -15.51
N HIS A 32 17.68 5.28 -15.15
CA HIS A 32 16.44 5.50 -15.90
C HIS A 32 16.14 6.99 -16.10
N ARG A 33 16.37 7.82 -15.07
CA ARG A 33 16.25 9.29 -15.20
C ARG A 33 17.27 9.92 -16.16
N GLN A 34 18.45 9.31 -16.32
CA GLN A 34 19.51 9.81 -17.20
C GLN A 34 19.28 9.40 -18.67
N LEU A 35 18.64 8.25 -18.90
CA LEU A 35 18.28 7.76 -20.24
C LEU A 35 17.35 8.70 -21.01
N HIS A 36 16.40 9.36 -20.33
CA HIS A 36 15.54 10.39 -20.94
C HIS A 36 16.29 11.64 -21.44
N THR A 37 17.60 11.75 -21.21
CA THR A 37 18.43 12.89 -21.64
C THR A 37 19.43 12.53 -22.75
N THR A 38 19.73 11.23 -22.97
CA THR A 38 20.81 10.81 -23.88
C THR A 38 20.45 9.50 -24.58
N GLU A 39 20.01 9.59 -25.84
CA GLU A 39 19.73 8.42 -26.68
C GLU A 39 21.05 7.71 -27.08
N SER A 40 21.40 6.62 -26.39
CA SER A 40 22.49 5.72 -26.82
C SER A 40 22.09 4.25 -26.59
N PRO A 41 22.11 3.40 -27.63
CA PRO A 41 21.64 2.01 -27.58
C PRO A 41 22.49 1.07 -26.70
N SER A 42 23.69 1.49 -26.26
CA SER A 42 24.51 0.70 -25.33
C SER A 42 24.04 0.76 -23.88
N LEU A 43 23.13 1.68 -23.56
CA LEU A 43 22.61 1.87 -22.20
C LEU A 43 21.51 0.86 -21.86
N ASP A 44 20.76 0.38 -22.86
CA ASP A 44 19.61 -0.52 -22.69
C ASP A 44 20.02 -1.91 -22.17
N ALA A 45 21.12 -2.48 -22.69
CA ALA A 45 21.61 -3.78 -22.24
C ALA A 45 22.08 -3.75 -20.77
N VAL A 46 22.72 -2.65 -20.36
CA VAL A 46 23.19 -2.47 -18.97
C VAL A 46 22.04 -2.21 -18.01
N ASP A 47 20.94 -1.63 -18.48
CA ASP A 47 19.74 -1.42 -17.66
C ASP A 47 19.04 -2.75 -17.37
N ILE A 48 18.90 -3.61 -18.39
CA ILE A 48 18.37 -4.97 -18.25
C ILE A 48 19.20 -5.79 -17.25
N ASP A 49 20.53 -5.69 -17.28
CA ASP A 49 21.39 -6.41 -16.32
C ASP A 49 21.12 -6.00 -14.87
N VAL A 50 20.85 -4.71 -14.61
CA VAL A 50 20.55 -4.22 -13.25
C VAL A 50 19.16 -4.67 -12.81
N GLU A 51 18.18 -4.67 -13.72
CA GLU A 51 16.83 -5.18 -13.44
C GLU A 51 16.83 -6.68 -13.15
N LEU A 52 17.55 -7.47 -13.95
CA LEU A 52 17.74 -8.90 -13.72
C LEU A 52 18.45 -9.14 -12.37
N GLY A 53 19.46 -8.32 -12.04
CA GLY A 53 20.14 -8.39 -10.74
C GLY A 53 19.22 -8.08 -9.56
N LEU A 54 18.26 -7.16 -9.72
CA LEU A 54 17.25 -6.89 -8.69
C LEU A 54 16.35 -8.09 -8.45
N VAL A 55 15.85 -8.71 -9.52
CA VAL A 55 15.01 -9.91 -9.45
C VAL A 55 15.79 -11.07 -8.83
N ASP A 56 17.03 -11.30 -9.23
CA ASP A 56 17.88 -12.36 -8.69
C ASP A 56 18.16 -12.17 -7.18
N MET A 57 18.43 -10.93 -6.75
CA MET A 57 18.61 -10.61 -5.33
C MET A 57 17.33 -10.83 -4.51
N PHE A 58 16.17 -10.48 -5.06
CA PHE A 58 14.89 -10.72 -4.41
C PHE A 58 14.54 -12.22 -4.31
N LEU A 59 14.74 -12.98 -5.38
CA LEU A 59 14.53 -14.43 -5.37
C LEU A 59 15.51 -15.13 -4.42
N SER A 60 16.75 -14.65 -4.36
CA SER A 60 17.75 -15.12 -3.39
C SER A 60 17.32 -14.88 -1.94
N LEU A 61 16.73 -13.72 -1.64
CA LEU A 61 16.12 -13.46 -0.33
C LEU A 61 14.99 -14.45 -0.05
N CYS A 62 14.06 -14.66 -0.98
CA CYS A 62 12.93 -15.58 -0.78
C CYS A 62 13.41 -17.02 -0.55
N ARG A 63 14.40 -17.47 -1.34
CA ARG A 63 15.05 -18.78 -1.16
C ARG A 63 15.72 -18.89 0.21
N PHE A 64 16.39 -17.83 0.65
CA PHE A 64 17.01 -17.78 1.96
C PHE A 64 15.98 -17.91 3.08
N GLU A 65 14.90 -17.13 3.05
CA GLU A 65 13.81 -17.21 4.04
C GLU A 65 13.22 -18.61 4.11
N TRP A 66 12.99 -19.23 2.95
CA TRP A 66 12.49 -20.60 2.85
C TRP A 66 13.44 -21.61 3.50
N GLN A 67 14.74 -21.51 3.22
CA GLN A 67 15.77 -22.39 3.80
C GLN A 67 15.97 -22.17 5.29
N ALA A 68 15.72 -20.95 5.78
CA ALA A 68 15.75 -20.61 7.20
C ALA A 68 14.47 -21.03 7.97
N GLY A 69 13.49 -21.61 7.28
CA GLY A 69 12.24 -22.12 7.86
C GLY A 69 11.07 -21.11 7.84
N TYR A 70 11.26 -19.91 7.29
CA TYR A 70 10.23 -18.88 7.17
C TYR A 70 9.48 -19.04 5.83
N ARG A 71 8.81 -20.18 5.67
CA ARG A 71 8.18 -20.56 4.39
C ARG A 71 7.01 -19.66 4.05
N GLU A 72 6.16 -19.36 5.02
CA GLU A 72 5.00 -18.48 4.89
C GLU A 72 5.45 -17.07 4.52
N LEU A 73 6.53 -16.58 5.12
CA LEU A 73 7.11 -15.29 4.78
C LEU A 73 7.66 -15.28 3.34
N ALA A 74 8.39 -16.32 2.93
CA ALA A 74 8.91 -16.42 1.57
C ALA A 74 7.77 -16.43 0.53
N THR A 75 6.70 -17.18 0.79
CA THR A 75 5.50 -17.18 -0.05
C THR A 75 4.83 -15.81 -0.09
N ALA A 76 4.63 -15.19 1.08
CA ALA A 76 4.03 -13.86 1.19
C ALA A 76 4.84 -12.79 0.44
N LEU A 77 6.18 -12.84 0.51
CA LEU A 77 7.05 -11.94 -0.26
C LEU A 77 6.82 -12.09 -1.76
N LEU A 78 6.81 -13.31 -2.28
CA LEU A 78 6.58 -13.58 -3.70
C LEU A 78 5.19 -13.11 -4.15
N GLN A 79 4.16 -13.46 -3.37
CA GLN A 79 2.78 -13.05 -3.65
C GLN A 79 2.65 -11.51 -3.66
N ALA A 80 3.22 -10.84 -2.66
CA ALA A 80 3.19 -9.38 -2.56
C ALA A 80 3.92 -8.71 -3.73
N GLU A 81 5.09 -9.22 -4.12
CA GLU A 81 5.87 -8.66 -5.24
C GLU A 81 5.12 -8.84 -6.56
N MET A 82 4.54 -10.02 -6.80
CA MET A 82 3.73 -10.27 -8.00
C MET A 82 2.51 -9.35 -8.06
N GLU A 83 1.79 -9.19 -6.95
CA GLU A 83 0.61 -8.32 -6.89
C GLU A 83 0.98 -6.85 -7.10
N TYR A 84 2.05 -6.36 -6.45
CA TYR A 84 2.48 -4.97 -6.56
C TYR A 84 3.01 -4.62 -7.97
N SER A 85 3.70 -5.56 -8.60
CA SER A 85 4.42 -5.35 -9.86
C SER A 85 3.58 -5.70 -11.10
N LEU A 86 2.78 -6.77 -11.05
CA LEU A 86 2.04 -7.28 -12.23
C LEU A 86 0.53 -6.99 -12.17
N PHE A 87 -0.05 -6.91 -10.98
CA PHE A 87 -1.51 -6.76 -10.78
C PHE A 87 -1.87 -5.43 -10.12
N CYS A 88 -1.01 -4.43 -10.26
CA CYS A 88 -1.30 -3.09 -9.80
C CYS A 88 -2.48 -2.49 -10.60
N PRO A 89 -3.51 -1.96 -9.93
CA PRO A 89 -4.54 -1.20 -10.61
C PRO A 89 -3.93 0.05 -11.30
N PRO A 90 -4.45 0.47 -12.47
CA PRO A 90 -3.90 1.58 -13.25
C PRO A 90 -4.21 2.93 -12.60
N LEU A 91 -3.52 3.23 -11.50
CA LEU A 91 -3.71 4.43 -10.69
C LEU A 91 -2.64 5.46 -11.01
N GLN A 92 -3.06 6.72 -11.20
CA GLN A 92 -2.14 7.86 -11.33
C GLN A 92 -1.71 8.36 -9.95
N LEU A 93 -0.96 7.53 -9.22
CA LEU A 93 -0.48 7.83 -7.87
C LEU A 93 1.05 7.95 -7.84
N THR A 94 1.55 8.69 -6.84
CA THR A 94 2.97 8.63 -6.50
C THR A 94 3.31 7.25 -5.93
N GLU A 95 4.57 6.81 -6.08
CA GLU A 95 5.04 5.55 -5.51
C GLU A 95 4.74 5.42 -4.02
N GLN A 96 4.86 6.51 -3.25
CA GLN A 96 4.55 6.51 -1.82
C GLN A 96 3.06 6.28 -1.55
N SER A 97 2.17 6.93 -2.31
CA SER A 97 0.72 6.73 -2.16
C SER A 97 0.31 5.33 -2.61
N LYS A 98 0.89 4.83 -3.71
CA LYS A 98 0.70 3.46 -4.19
C LYS A 98 1.08 2.44 -3.11
N LYS A 99 2.24 2.62 -2.46
CA LYS A 99 2.68 1.74 -1.36
C LYS A 99 1.74 1.75 -0.16
N ARG A 100 1.25 2.92 0.27
CA ARG A 100 0.28 3.00 1.36
C ARG A 100 -1.02 2.29 1.02
N LEU A 101 -1.52 2.47 -0.20
CA LEU A 101 -2.73 1.80 -0.65
C LEU A 101 -2.53 0.28 -0.73
N PHE A 102 -1.37 -0.16 -1.22
CA PHE A 102 -1.01 -1.57 -1.24
C PHE A 102 -0.91 -2.16 0.17
N GLU A 103 -0.35 -1.43 1.14
CA GLU A 103 -0.29 -1.85 2.54
C GLU A 103 -1.69 -2.03 3.15
N HIS A 104 -2.66 -1.17 2.81
CA HIS A 104 -4.05 -1.38 3.22
C HIS A 104 -4.66 -2.65 2.63
N PHE A 105 -4.45 -2.87 1.34
CA PHE A 105 -4.90 -4.10 0.68
C PHE A 105 -4.23 -5.34 1.28
N TRP A 106 -2.91 -5.31 1.48
CA TRP A 106 -2.13 -6.43 2.00
C TRP A 106 -2.34 -6.71 3.49
N ASN A 107 -2.94 -5.78 4.24
CA ASN A 107 -3.41 -6.00 5.60
C ASN A 107 -4.89 -6.39 5.68
N SER A 108 -5.59 -6.50 4.54
CA SER A 108 -6.98 -6.97 4.49
C SER A 108 -7.07 -8.51 4.58
N ASP A 109 -8.23 -9.02 4.97
CA ASP A 109 -8.51 -10.46 5.07
C ASP A 109 -8.77 -11.14 3.69
N GLY A 110 -8.48 -10.46 2.57
CA GLY A 110 -8.65 -11.04 1.24
C GLY A 110 -7.71 -12.22 0.95
N ALA A 111 -8.12 -13.13 0.06
CA ALA A 111 -7.20 -14.16 -0.45
C ALA A 111 -6.14 -13.53 -1.37
N ARG A 112 -4.89 -14.00 -1.25
CA ARG A 112 -3.73 -13.55 -2.04
C ARG A 112 -3.56 -14.39 -3.30
N ILE A 113 -2.75 -13.92 -4.23
CA ILE A 113 -2.49 -14.58 -5.51
C ILE A 113 -2.07 -16.05 -5.29
N GLY A 114 -2.76 -16.95 -5.99
CA GLY A 114 -2.57 -18.40 -5.85
C GLY A 114 -3.36 -19.07 -4.72
N GLU A 115 -4.07 -18.30 -3.89
CA GLU A 115 -5.02 -18.82 -2.90
C GLU A 115 -6.43 -18.96 -3.47
N ASP A 116 -7.25 -19.78 -2.82
CA ASP A 116 -8.63 -19.99 -3.24
C ASP A 116 -9.48 -18.73 -2.97
N GLY A 117 -10.26 -18.32 -3.97
CA GLY A 117 -11.04 -17.08 -3.90
C GLY A 117 -10.23 -15.79 -4.06
N ALA A 118 -8.97 -15.85 -4.51
CA ALA A 118 -8.16 -14.67 -4.77
C ALA A 118 -8.75 -13.79 -5.88
N LEU A 119 -9.21 -12.59 -5.50
CA LEU A 119 -9.72 -11.57 -6.44
C LEU A 119 -8.64 -10.58 -6.88
N GLY A 120 -7.58 -10.43 -6.08
CA GLY A 120 -6.47 -9.53 -6.33
C GLY A 120 -6.75 -8.06 -5.97
N TRP A 121 -5.71 -7.25 -6.13
CA TRP A 121 -5.68 -5.86 -5.64
C TRP A 121 -6.67 -4.94 -6.36
N SER A 122 -6.77 -5.03 -7.70
CA SER A 122 -7.64 -4.16 -8.49
C SER A 122 -9.12 -4.32 -8.11
N THR A 123 -9.61 -5.57 -8.04
CA THR A 123 -11.01 -5.84 -7.67
C THR A 123 -11.29 -5.51 -6.21
N TRP A 124 -10.33 -5.71 -5.31
CA TRP A 124 -10.46 -5.24 -3.92
C TRP A 124 -10.66 -3.71 -3.87
N LEU A 125 -9.90 -2.96 -4.66
CA LEU A 125 -9.98 -1.51 -4.68
C LEU A 125 -11.32 -1.00 -5.23
N GLU A 126 -11.83 -1.62 -6.29
CA GLU A 126 -13.16 -1.32 -6.85
C GLU A 126 -14.25 -1.52 -5.79
N LYS A 127 -14.22 -2.65 -5.08
CA LYS A 127 -15.20 -2.96 -4.03
C LYS A 127 -15.13 -1.98 -2.85
N GLU A 128 -13.93 -1.58 -2.44
CA GLU A 128 -13.76 -0.59 -1.38
C GLU A 128 -14.31 0.78 -1.78
N GLU A 129 -14.14 1.18 -3.03
CA GLU A 129 -14.70 2.43 -3.54
C GLU A 129 -16.23 2.37 -3.64
N GLU A 130 -16.80 1.25 -4.10
CA GLU A 130 -18.26 1.04 -4.07
C GLU A 130 -18.83 1.11 -2.64
N ASN A 131 -18.15 0.50 -1.68
CA ASN A 131 -18.56 0.53 -0.27
C ASN A 131 -18.54 1.96 0.28
N ARG A 132 -17.50 2.74 -0.03
CA ARG A 132 -17.40 4.15 0.35
C ARG A 132 -18.58 4.96 -0.21
N GLN A 133 -18.93 4.76 -1.48
CA GLN A 133 -20.03 5.48 -2.14
C GLN A 133 -21.39 5.12 -1.52
N LYS A 134 -21.63 3.85 -1.23
CA LYS A 134 -22.87 3.40 -0.56
C LYS A 134 -23.02 4.05 0.82
N LEU A 135 -21.95 4.08 1.61
CA LEU A 135 -21.95 4.73 2.93
C LEU A 135 -22.23 6.24 2.84
N GLN A 136 -21.66 6.93 1.84
CA GLN A 136 -21.94 8.35 1.61
C GLN A 136 -23.40 8.60 1.23
N GLN A 137 -23.96 7.76 0.35
CA GLN A 137 -25.36 7.85 -0.06
C GLN A 137 -26.30 7.61 1.13
N GLU A 138 -26.05 6.58 1.93
CA GLU A 138 -26.82 6.30 3.15
C GLU A 138 -26.75 7.43 4.19
N MET A 139 -25.57 8.04 4.35
CA MET A 139 -25.39 9.16 5.28
C MET A 139 -26.16 10.40 4.81
N SER A 140 -26.10 10.73 3.51
CA SER A 140 -26.89 11.82 2.92
C SER A 140 -28.40 11.58 3.04
N SER A 141 -28.87 10.34 2.82
CA SER A 141 -30.31 10.01 2.94
C SER A 141 -30.82 10.08 4.38
N LYS A 142 -29.96 9.84 5.38
CA LYS A 142 -30.33 9.93 6.81
C LYS A 142 -30.34 11.37 7.34
N GLU A 143 -29.52 12.25 6.78
CA GLU A 143 -29.57 13.69 7.11
C GLU A 143 -30.90 14.35 6.69
N ASP A 144 -31.53 13.85 5.63
CA ASP A 144 -32.83 14.34 5.15
C ASP A 144 -34.02 13.90 6.02
N GLU A 145 -33.91 12.82 6.80
CA GLU A 145 -35.05 12.27 7.57
C GLU A 145 -35.14 12.78 9.02
N GLN A 146 -34.05 13.21 9.68
CA GLN A 146 -34.17 13.75 11.04
C GLN A 146 -32.98 14.59 11.51
N GLY A 147 -33.06 15.91 11.38
CA GLY A 147 -32.27 16.84 12.21
C GLY A 147 -31.39 17.84 11.48
N GLY A 148 -32.01 18.78 10.76
CA GLY A 148 -31.35 20.05 10.45
C GLY A 148 -31.22 20.89 11.73
N TRP A 149 -30.03 21.43 12.00
CA TRP A 149 -29.85 22.48 13.00
C TRP A 149 -30.78 23.65 12.66
N THR A 150 -31.81 23.91 13.47
CA THR A 150 -32.75 25.03 13.26
C THR A 150 -32.19 26.38 13.75
N GLY A 151 -30.88 26.47 14.01
CA GLY A 151 -30.23 27.66 14.56
C GLY A 151 -30.49 27.88 16.05
N TRP A 152 -29.87 28.93 16.61
CA TRP A 152 -30.20 29.40 17.96
C TRP A 152 -31.66 29.86 17.97
N PHE A 153 -32.45 29.29 18.86
CA PHE A 153 -33.85 29.68 19.07
C PHE A 153 -33.89 31.19 19.34
N VAL A 154 -34.47 31.97 18.43
CA VAL A 154 -34.74 33.39 18.64
C VAL A 154 -36.13 33.47 19.28
N PRO A 155 -36.24 33.84 20.57
CA PRO A 155 -37.54 34.00 21.22
C PRO A 155 -38.38 35.04 20.48
N SER A 156 -39.68 34.79 20.34
CA SER A 156 -40.57 35.76 19.71
C SER A 156 -40.78 36.97 20.63
N GLU A 157 -40.95 38.17 20.07
CA GLU A 157 -41.13 39.41 20.86
C GLU A 157 -42.33 39.33 21.84
N LYS A 158 -43.30 38.44 21.59
CA LYS A 158 -44.46 38.21 22.48
C LYS A 158 -44.09 37.53 23.80
N ASP A 159 -42.97 36.81 23.84
CA ASP A 159 -42.51 36.10 25.05
C ASP A 159 -41.74 37.04 26.01
N ILE A 160 -41.28 38.18 25.50
CA ILE A 160 -40.60 39.23 26.28
C ILE A 160 -41.61 40.11 27.02
N GLU A 161 -42.77 40.41 26.42
CA GLU A 161 -43.82 41.22 27.09
C GLU A 161 -44.53 40.48 28.24
N ASN A 162 -44.63 39.16 28.17
CA ASN A 162 -45.26 38.36 29.23
C ASN A 162 -44.36 38.13 30.45
N SER A 163 -43.04 38.27 30.31
CA SER A 163 -42.10 38.15 31.44
C SER A 163 -41.91 39.45 32.21
N THR A 164 -42.35 40.59 31.67
CA THR A 164 -42.35 41.90 32.34
C THR A 164 -43.63 42.22 33.12
N ASN A 165 -44.66 41.36 33.06
CA ASN A 165 -45.97 41.57 33.73
C ASN A 165 -46.23 40.60 34.89
N ILE A 166 -45.20 39.94 35.42
CA ILE A 166 -45.29 39.19 36.68
C ILE A 166 -44.45 39.96 37.71
N GLU A 167 -45.07 40.98 38.29
CA GLU A 167 -44.68 41.60 39.56
C GLU A 167 -45.60 41.08 40.67
#